data_AF-A0A2I2LEN2-F1
#
_entry.id   AF-A0A2I2LEN2-F1
#
_cell.length_a   1.000
_cell.length_b   1.000
_cell.length_c   1.000
_cell.angle_alpha   90.00
_cell.angle_beta   90.00
_cell.angle_gamma   90.00
#
_symmetry.space_group_name_H-M   'P 1'
#
loop_
_entity.id
_entity.type
_entity.pdbx_description
1 polymer ?
#
loop_
_entity_poly.entity_id
_entity_poly.type
_entity_poly.pdbx_seq_one_letter_code
_entity_poly.pdbx_strand_id
1 'polypeptide(L)'
;MNKEKESEKLYYYGKDNYQKIKETAEKKVIEWKWSKGSLTNFEPFYNEEKKYPKSKKLKTAPQDKNYHTQYGVDSLGNIIVERDFNSIDFYETFYQIEVNKIISFHYSYGKDKEIINSQIFFFEDRKIKKISSSATYAIANTIYIYKNNLLVEKEEERYERETKETSNRIFYYEYDEFNILNGIRSGNYYRYQRKIAVSFSKLKQEVEKRIISLLKQHINECKPVEKIFTIYLSYDCQNYFPPSISYGTEDELNNWLKKKDSQDYIWNCAEYKYSYDDIGYNKQDEQLFQQINQEVLINEKNNIAVKTILNIAIELKNSLSKLDLNITDDFVIVACDYEQMDLKKNFKKINPEKFSEFKEYLP
;
A
#
# COMPACT_ATOMS: atom_id res chain seq x y z
N MET A 1 -9.22 -16.39 -32.67
CA MET A 1 -10.15 -15.29 -32.94
C MET A 1 -11.61 -15.78 -32.99
N ASN A 2 -12.11 -16.40 -31.92
CA ASN A 2 -13.50 -16.91 -31.80
C ASN A 2 -14.03 -16.77 -30.35
N LYS A 3 -13.43 -15.86 -29.56
CA LYS A 3 -13.68 -15.66 -28.12
C LYS A 3 -14.69 -14.54 -27.80
N GLU A 4 -15.23 -13.83 -28.81
CA GLU A 4 -16.08 -12.64 -28.62
C GLU A 4 -17.56 -12.92 -28.27
N LYS A 5 -18.08 -14.15 -28.22
CA LYS A 5 -19.51 -14.33 -28.53
C LYS A 5 -20.52 -14.53 -27.41
N GLU A 6 -20.18 -14.58 -26.12
CA GLU A 6 -21.19 -14.84 -25.07
C GLU A 6 -21.49 -13.61 -24.20
N SER A 7 -20.49 -13.03 -23.52
CA SER A 7 -20.71 -11.85 -22.68
C SER A 7 -21.21 -10.65 -23.50
N GLU A 8 -20.76 -10.49 -24.73
CA GLU A 8 -21.25 -9.46 -25.64
C GLU A 8 -22.74 -9.65 -26.02
N LYS A 9 -23.15 -10.88 -26.34
CA LYS A 9 -24.56 -11.17 -26.64
C LYS A 9 -25.44 -10.91 -25.43
N LEU A 10 -24.96 -11.26 -24.23
CA LEU A 10 -25.66 -10.96 -22.98
C LEU A 10 -25.77 -9.45 -22.76
N TYR A 11 -24.72 -8.68 -23.06
CA TYR A 11 -24.80 -7.23 -22.95
C TYR A 11 -25.90 -6.64 -23.82
N TYR A 12 -25.98 -7.01 -25.10
CA TYR A 12 -27.06 -6.53 -25.99
C TYR A 12 -28.44 -7.06 -25.58
N TYR A 13 -28.52 -8.32 -25.15
CA TYR A 13 -29.76 -8.85 -24.58
C TYR A 13 -30.22 -8.03 -23.37
N GLY A 14 -29.32 -7.75 -22.44
CA GLY A 14 -29.59 -6.96 -21.25
C GLY A 14 -29.99 -5.52 -21.57
N LYS A 15 -29.38 -4.92 -22.59
CA LYS A 15 -29.72 -3.59 -23.11
C LYS A 15 -31.17 -3.53 -23.58
N ASP A 16 -31.61 -4.52 -24.35
CA ASP A 16 -32.92 -4.50 -25.01
C ASP A 16 -34.05 -5.10 -24.15
N ASN A 17 -33.72 -5.79 -23.06
CA ASN A 17 -34.68 -6.59 -22.28
C ASN A 17 -34.73 -6.26 -20.77
N TYR A 18 -34.36 -5.04 -20.37
CA TYR A 18 -34.35 -4.63 -18.95
C TYR A 18 -35.64 -5.00 -18.20
N GLN A 19 -36.81 -4.59 -18.70
CA GLN A 19 -38.10 -4.85 -18.01
C GLN A 19 -38.37 -6.34 -17.83
N LYS A 20 -38.12 -7.13 -18.88
CA LYS A 20 -38.31 -8.59 -18.82
C LYS A 20 -37.36 -9.25 -17.81
N ILE A 21 -36.11 -8.80 -17.75
CA ILE A 21 -35.12 -9.30 -16.78
C ILE A 21 -35.56 -8.96 -15.36
N LYS A 22 -35.97 -7.70 -15.13
CA LYS A 22 -36.48 -7.22 -13.85
C LYS A 22 -37.66 -8.04 -13.35
N GLU A 23 -38.73 -8.13 -14.16
CA GLU A 23 -39.94 -8.87 -13.79
C GLU A 23 -39.65 -10.35 -13.50
N THR A 24 -38.79 -10.98 -14.31
CA THR A 24 -38.41 -12.38 -14.13
C THR A 24 -37.65 -12.61 -12.83
N ALA A 25 -36.74 -11.71 -12.47
CA ALA A 25 -35.97 -11.80 -11.24
C ALA A 25 -36.83 -11.47 -10.01
N GLU A 26 -37.54 -10.33 -10.01
CA GLU A 26 -38.33 -9.88 -8.88
C GLU A 26 -39.48 -10.83 -8.53
N LYS A 27 -40.06 -11.52 -9.53
CA LYS A 27 -41.09 -12.56 -9.29
C LYS A 27 -40.57 -13.74 -8.45
N LYS A 28 -39.26 -14.00 -8.45
CA LYS A 28 -38.63 -15.08 -7.68
C LYS A 28 -38.22 -14.63 -6.27
N VAL A 29 -38.28 -13.33 -5.96
CA VAL A 29 -37.88 -12.80 -4.67
C VAL A 29 -38.94 -13.14 -3.63
N ILE A 30 -38.55 -13.86 -2.57
CA ILE A 30 -39.43 -14.19 -1.45
C ILE A 30 -39.23 -13.26 -0.26
N GLU A 31 -38.08 -12.60 -0.17
CA GLU A 31 -37.73 -11.73 0.95
C GLU A 31 -36.76 -10.64 0.50
N TRP A 32 -36.96 -9.42 1.00
CA TRP A 32 -36.05 -8.29 0.79
C TRP A 32 -35.26 -7.99 2.06
N LYS A 33 -33.95 -7.82 1.91
CA LYS A 33 -33.00 -7.58 3.00
C LYS A 33 -32.12 -6.37 2.70
N TRP A 34 -31.33 -5.98 3.69
CA TRP A 34 -30.45 -4.81 3.62
C TRP A 34 -29.02 -5.14 4.06
N SER A 35 -28.07 -4.45 3.45
CA SER A 35 -26.66 -4.45 3.83
C SER A 35 -26.04 -3.07 3.68
N LYS A 36 -24.92 -2.86 4.37
CA LYS A 36 -23.96 -1.82 4.04
C LYS A 36 -22.95 -2.42 3.08
N GLY A 37 -22.88 -1.89 1.86
CA GLY A 37 -22.11 -2.47 0.75
C GLY A 37 -22.76 -3.71 0.11
N SER A 38 -22.35 -4.01 -1.12
CA SER A 38 -22.81 -5.17 -1.89
C SER A 38 -22.30 -6.48 -1.29
N LEU A 39 -23.14 -7.52 -1.28
CA LEU A 39 -22.80 -8.86 -0.77
C LEU A 39 -22.47 -9.85 -1.89
N THR A 40 -22.71 -9.49 -3.14
CA THR A 40 -22.58 -10.34 -4.33
C THR A 40 -21.27 -10.12 -5.09
N ASN A 41 -20.22 -9.73 -4.37
CA ASN A 41 -18.91 -9.66 -4.98
C ASN A 41 -18.29 -11.05 -5.07
N PHE A 42 -18.43 -11.67 -6.24
CA PHE A 42 -17.92 -13.01 -6.50
C PHE A 42 -16.42 -13.04 -6.79
N GLU A 43 -15.79 -11.88 -7.00
CA GLU A 43 -14.35 -11.80 -7.21
C GLU A 43 -13.59 -11.93 -5.87
N PRO A 44 -12.64 -12.87 -5.76
CA PRO A 44 -11.80 -13.01 -4.58
C PRO A 44 -11.04 -11.72 -4.29
N PHE A 45 -11.05 -11.31 -3.02
CA PHE A 45 -10.29 -10.17 -2.52
C PHE A 45 -10.60 -8.83 -3.21
N TYR A 46 -11.80 -8.67 -3.80
CA TYR A 46 -12.18 -7.43 -4.45
C TYR A 46 -12.11 -6.23 -3.51
N ASN A 47 -12.59 -6.38 -2.26
CA ASN A 47 -12.57 -5.28 -1.29
C ASN A 47 -11.14 -4.91 -0.89
N GLU A 48 -10.28 -5.88 -0.72
CA GLU A 48 -8.84 -5.69 -0.47
C GLU A 48 -8.18 -4.95 -1.64
N GLU A 49 -8.40 -5.39 -2.88
CA GLU A 49 -7.84 -4.77 -4.08
C GLU A 49 -8.35 -3.33 -4.31
N LYS A 50 -9.66 -3.11 -4.16
CA LYS A 50 -10.29 -1.79 -4.38
C LYS A 50 -10.27 -0.88 -3.14
N LYS A 51 -9.72 -1.37 -2.02
CA LYS A 51 -9.69 -0.68 -0.71
C LYS A 51 -11.09 -0.32 -0.20
N TYR A 52 -12.09 -1.14 -0.51
CA TYR A 52 -13.45 -0.94 -0.02
C TYR A 52 -13.64 -1.51 1.39
N PRO A 53 -14.48 -0.88 2.22
CA PRO A 53 -14.88 -1.46 3.50
C PRO A 53 -15.56 -2.82 3.33
N LYS A 54 -15.42 -3.69 4.33
CA LYS A 54 -16.14 -4.96 4.35
C LYS A 54 -17.65 -4.74 4.41
N SER A 55 -18.38 -5.46 3.57
CA SER A 55 -19.83 -5.44 3.54
C SER A 55 -20.43 -6.03 4.83
N LYS A 56 -21.57 -5.52 5.25
CA LYS A 56 -22.23 -5.91 6.50
C LYS A 56 -23.73 -6.07 6.31
N LYS A 57 -24.27 -7.25 6.65
CA LYS A 57 -25.72 -7.48 6.70
C LYS A 57 -26.37 -6.62 7.78
N LEU A 58 -27.52 -6.03 7.47
CA LEU A 58 -28.35 -5.29 8.41
C LEU A 58 -29.54 -6.13 8.85
N LYS A 59 -29.96 -5.94 10.11
CA LYS A 59 -31.12 -6.63 10.67
C LYS A 59 -32.45 -6.01 10.22
N THR A 60 -32.44 -4.71 9.95
CA THR A 60 -33.61 -3.93 9.55
C THR A 60 -33.22 -2.98 8.42
N ALA A 61 -34.22 -2.42 7.74
CA ALA A 61 -34.00 -1.35 6.78
C ALA A 61 -33.31 -0.15 7.47
N PRO A 62 -32.34 0.49 6.82
CA PRO A 62 -31.71 1.69 7.34
C PRO A 62 -32.70 2.86 7.27
N GLN A 63 -32.59 3.82 8.20
CA GLN A 63 -33.38 5.05 8.16
C GLN A 63 -33.00 5.91 6.94
N ASP A 64 -31.71 6.05 6.69
CA ASP A 64 -31.15 6.61 5.46
C ASP A 64 -30.66 5.48 4.56
N LYS A 65 -31.25 5.38 3.37
CA LYS A 65 -30.92 4.35 2.38
C LYS A 65 -29.64 4.65 1.62
N ASN A 66 -29.17 5.90 1.63
CA ASN A 66 -27.98 6.30 0.90
C ASN A 66 -26.79 5.43 1.29
N TYR A 67 -26.03 4.97 0.29
CA TYR A 67 -24.84 4.12 0.46
C TYR A 67 -25.11 2.77 1.16
N HIS A 68 -26.36 2.30 1.06
CA HIS A 68 -26.78 0.96 1.47
C HIS A 68 -27.28 0.18 0.27
N THR A 69 -27.26 -1.14 0.41
CA THR A 69 -27.73 -2.06 -0.62
C THR A 69 -28.98 -2.78 -0.11
N GLN A 70 -30.07 -2.71 -0.89
CA GLN A 70 -31.21 -3.59 -0.70
C GLN A 70 -31.02 -4.80 -1.60
N TYR A 71 -31.28 -6.01 -1.11
CA TYR A 71 -31.13 -7.22 -1.93
C TYR A 71 -32.30 -8.18 -1.74
N GLY A 72 -32.72 -8.79 -2.84
CA GLY A 72 -33.81 -9.76 -2.89
C GLY A 72 -33.26 -11.18 -2.93
N VAL A 73 -33.82 -12.06 -2.10
CA VAL A 73 -33.43 -13.48 -2.05
C VAL A 73 -34.51 -14.40 -2.60
N ASP A 74 -34.10 -15.46 -3.28
CA ASP A 74 -34.98 -16.53 -3.76
C ASP A 74 -35.28 -17.59 -2.69
N SER A 75 -36.09 -18.60 -3.05
CA SER A 75 -36.46 -19.70 -2.15
C SER A 75 -35.31 -20.61 -1.73
N LEU A 76 -34.17 -20.55 -2.41
CA LEU A 76 -32.94 -21.26 -2.07
C LEU A 76 -31.98 -20.39 -1.25
N GLY A 77 -32.37 -19.14 -0.96
CA GLY A 77 -31.57 -18.17 -0.21
C GLY A 77 -30.51 -17.46 -1.05
N ASN A 78 -30.52 -17.59 -2.38
CA ASN A 78 -29.59 -16.89 -3.25
C ASN A 78 -29.99 -15.43 -3.41
N ILE A 79 -29.00 -14.53 -3.48
CA ILE A 79 -29.25 -13.13 -3.86
C ILE A 79 -29.43 -13.06 -5.37
N ILE A 80 -30.61 -12.65 -5.81
CA ILE A 80 -30.99 -12.60 -7.24
C ILE A 80 -31.26 -11.18 -7.74
N VAL A 81 -31.41 -10.23 -6.83
CA VAL A 81 -31.54 -8.80 -7.12
C VAL A 81 -30.72 -8.00 -6.10
N GLU A 82 -29.98 -7.01 -6.55
CA GLU A 82 -29.38 -5.97 -5.71
C GLU A 82 -29.78 -4.58 -6.21
N ARG A 83 -30.02 -3.67 -5.26
CA ARG A 83 -30.25 -2.25 -5.47
C ARG A 83 -29.25 -1.50 -4.62
N ASP A 84 -28.25 -0.91 -5.25
CA ASP A 84 -27.18 -0.19 -4.57
C ASP A 84 -27.47 1.32 -4.58
N PHE A 85 -27.91 1.84 -3.44
CA PHE A 85 -28.40 3.20 -3.32
C PHE A 85 -27.24 4.20 -3.23
N ASN A 86 -27.31 5.25 -4.05
CA ASN A 86 -26.50 6.45 -3.92
C ASN A 86 -27.38 7.61 -3.40
N SER A 87 -26.88 8.83 -3.45
CA SER A 87 -27.61 10.02 -2.96
C SER A 87 -28.76 10.49 -3.88
N ILE A 88 -28.93 9.88 -5.05
CA ILE A 88 -29.91 10.27 -6.08
C ILE A 88 -30.97 9.19 -6.24
N ASP A 89 -30.54 7.95 -6.52
CA ASP A 89 -31.40 6.77 -6.69
C ASP A 89 -30.55 5.50 -6.43
N PHE A 90 -30.74 4.41 -7.18
CA PHE A 90 -29.96 3.17 -7.03
C PHE A 90 -29.60 2.53 -8.37
N TYR A 91 -28.41 1.95 -8.41
CA TYR A 91 -28.05 0.98 -9.45
C TYR A 91 -28.83 -0.32 -9.21
N GLU A 92 -29.16 -1.04 -10.28
CA GLU A 92 -29.80 -2.37 -10.17
C GLU A 92 -28.90 -3.44 -10.76
N THR A 93 -28.76 -4.56 -10.05
CA THR A 93 -28.12 -5.75 -10.58
C THR A 93 -29.04 -6.94 -10.45
N PHE A 94 -29.21 -7.70 -11.54
CA PHE A 94 -30.00 -8.92 -11.55
C PHE A 94 -29.10 -10.12 -11.83
N TYR A 95 -29.28 -11.19 -11.05
CA TYR A 95 -28.47 -12.41 -11.16
C TYR A 95 -29.30 -13.59 -11.66
N GLN A 96 -28.74 -14.33 -12.62
CA GLN A 96 -29.23 -15.64 -13.04
C GLN A 96 -28.20 -16.69 -12.59
N ILE A 97 -28.66 -17.64 -11.78
CA ILE A 97 -27.79 -18.60 -11.10
C ILE A 97 -28.01 -19.98 -11.71
N GLU A 98 -26.91 -20.57 -12.17
CA GLU A 98 -26.82 -21.94 -12.68
C GLU A 98 -25.74 -22.70 -11.87
N VAL A 99 -25.65 -24.03 -12.04
CA VAL A 99 -24.82 -24.91 -11.19
C VAL A 99 -23.35 -24.46 -11.09
N ASN A 100 -22.74 -24.07 -12.21
CA ASN A 100 -21.32 -23.67 -12.28
C ASN A 100 -21.12 -22.28 -12.92
N LYS A 101 -22.20 -21.49 -13.00
CA LYS A 101 -22.19 -20.23 -13.72
C LYS A 101 -23.18 -19.25 -13.09
N ILE A 102 -22.77 -18.00 -12.95
CA ILE A 102 -23.68 -16.90 -12.59
C ILE A 102 -23.60 -15.86 -13.70
N ILE A 103 -24.74 -15.35 -14.14
CA ILE A 103 -24.83 -14.23 -15.09
C ILE A 103 -25.37 -13.03 -14.32
N SER A 104 -24.74 -11.87 -14.48
CA SER A 104 -25.23 -10.59 -13.97
C SER A 104 -25.55 -9.60 -15.08
N PHE A 105 -26.57 -8.79 -14.84
CA PHE A 105 -26.88 -7.60 -15.63
C PHE A 105 -26.92 -6.41 -14.68
N HIS A 106 -26.00 -5.45 -14.88
CA HIS A 106 -25.86 -4.27 -14.03
C HIS A 106 -26.31 -3.02 -14.77
N TYR A 107 -27.24 -2.29 -14.17
CA TYR A 107 -27.94 -1.14 -14.75
C TYR A 107 -27.67 0.13 -13.96
N SER A 108 -27.67 1.25 -14.67
CA SER A 108 -27.47 2.58 -14.10
C SER A 108 -28.59 2.99 -13.17
N TYR A 109 -28.34 4.03 -12.36
CA TYR A 109 -29.35 4.65 -11.51
C TYR A 109 -30.23 5.67 -12.26
N GLY A 110 -29.98 5.88 -13.57
CA GLY A 110 -30.76 6.80 -14.39
C GLY A 110 -32.21 6.31 -14.57
N LYS A 111 -33.10 7.23 -14.96
CA LYS A 111 -34.53 6.92 -15.18
C LYS A 111 -34.75 5.79 -16.18
N ASP A 112 -33.93 5.76 -17.24
CA ASP A 112 -34.06 4.79 -18.33
C ASP A 112 -33.36 3.45 -18.04
N LYS A 113 -32.69 3.34 -16.87
CA LYS A 113 -31.97 2.14 -16.41
C LYS A 113 -31.13 1.51 -17.53
N GLU A 114 -30.23 2.31 -18.10
CA GLU A 114 -29.31 1.85 -19.14
C GLU A 114 -28.36 0.78 -18.58
N ILE A 115 -28.08 -0.26 -19.37
CA ILE A 115 -27.11 -1.29 -18.96
C ILE A 115 -25.70 -0.69 -18.91
N ILE A 116 -25.01 -0.91 -17.80
CA ILE A 116 -23.60 -0.53 -17.62
C ILE A 116 -22.72 -1.68 -18.10
N ASN A 117 -23.00 -2.89 -17.61
CA ASN A 117 -22.28 -4.08 -18.02
C ASN A 117 -23.13 -5.34 -17.82
N SER A 118 -22.67 -6.42 -18.45
CA SER A 118 -23.05 -7.78 -18.10
C SER A 118 -21.80 -8.59 -17.78
N GLN A 119 -21.93 -9.55 -16.88
CA GLN A 119 -20.82 -10.44 -16.53
C GLN A 119 -21.29 -11.89 -16.47
N ILE A 120 -20.38 -12.79 -16.80
CA ILE A 120 -20.50 -14.23 -16.59
C ILE A 120 -19.39 -14.65 -15.65
N PHE A 121 -19.75 -15.21 -14.50
CA PHE A 121 -18.84 -15.77 -13.51
C PHE A 121 -18.86 -17.29 -13.68
N PHE A 122 -17.73 -17.89 -14.01
CA PHE A 122 -17.58 -19.33 -14.17
C PHE A 122 -16.92 -19.92 -12.93
N PHE A 123 -17.49 -21.01 -12.42
CA PHE A 123 -17.03 -21.66 -11.20
C PHE A 123 -16.55 -23.08 -11.47
N GLU A 124 -15.51 -23.48 -10.74
CA GLU A 124 -14.99 -24.84 -10.67
C GLU A 124 -14.61 -25.11 -9.21
N ASP A 125 -15.04 -26.25 -8.65
CA ASP A 125 -14.84 -26.59 -7.23
C ASP A 125 -15.19 -25.44 -6.26
N ARG A 126 -16.31 -24.77 -6.52
CA ARG A 126 -16.83 -23.61 -5.76
C ARG A 126 -15.93 -22.37 -5.76
N LYS A 127 -14.93 -22.31 -6.63
CA LYS A 127 -14.06 -21.13 -6.83
C LYS A 127 -14.34 -20.50 -8.16
N ILE A 128 -14.17 -19.19 -8.22
CA ILE A 128 -14.21 -18.51 -9.51
C ILE A 128 -12.99 -18.92 -10.33
N LYS A 129 -13.22 -19.36 -11.56
CA LYS A 129 -12.15 -19.69 -12.50
C LYS A 129 -11.98 -18.61 -13.56
N LYS A 130 -13.09 -18.00 -13.98
CA LYS A 130 -13.10 -16.99 -15.03
C LYS A 130 -14.24 -16.00 -14.81
N ILE A 131 -14.00 -14.73 -15.15
CA ILE A 131 -15.04 -13.74 -15.41
C ILE A 131 -14.96 -13.34 -16.87
N SER A 132 -16.10 -13.30 -17.57
CA SER A 132 -16.23 -12.65 -18.87
C SER A 132 -17.20 -11.49 -18.73
N SER A 133 -16.74 -10.26 -19.00
CA SER A 133 -17.55 -9.05 -18.92
C SER A 133 -17.68 -8.37 -20.27
N SER A 134 -18.80 -7.69 -20.48
CA SER A 134 -19.00 -6.80 -21.62
C SER A 134 -19.74 -5.55 -21.17
N ALA A 135 -19.25 -4.40 -21.60
CA ALA A 135 -19.78 -3.06 -21.38
C ALA A 135 -19.80 -2.29 -22.70
N THR A 136 -20.35 -1.07 -22.69
CA THR A 136 -20.45 -0.18 -23.86
C THR A 136 -19.13 -0.04 -24.62
N TYR A 137 -18.03 0.14 -23.89
CA TYR A 137 -16.74 0.49 -24.47
C TYR A 137 -15.74 -0.66 -24.50
N ALA A 138 -15.97 -1.73 -23.75
CA ALA A 138 -14.97 -2.77 -23.56
C ALA A 138 -15.57 -4.15 -23.38
N ILE A 139 -14.78 -5.16 -23.71
CA ILE A 139 -14.95 -6.55 -23.29
C ILE A 139 -13.73 -6.90 -22.45
N ALA A 140 -13.92 -7.58 -21.33
CA ALA A 140 -12.80 -8.12 -20.57
C ALA A 140 -13.00 -9.60 -20.22
N ASN A 141 -11.88 -10.33 -20.19
CA ASN A 141 -11.81 -11.70 -19.71
C ASN A 141 -10.78 -11.76 -18.60
N THR A 142 -11.18 -12.25 -17.44
CA THR A 142 -10.33 -12.39 -16.28
C THR A 142 -10.22 -13.86 -15.92
N ILE A 143 -9.00 -14.38 -15.77
CA ILE A 143 -8.71 -15.76 -15.39
C ILE A 143 -8.07 -15.77 -14.01
N TYR A 144 -8.49 -16.73 -13.16
CA TYR A 144 -8.01 -16.89 -11.80
C TYR A 144 -7.23 -18.21 -11.69
N ILE A 145 -6.01 -18.15 -11.14
CA ILE A 145 -5.09 -19.29 -11.06
C ILE A 145 -4.80 -19.60 -9.59
N TYR A 146 -5.06 -20.85 -9.20
CA TYR A 146 -4.91 -21.31 -7.84
C TYR A 146 -3.80 -22.36 -7.72
N LYS A 147 -3.03 -22.30 -6.62
CA LYS A 147 -2.06 -23.31 -6.21
C LYS A 147 -2.28 -23.65 -4.75
N ASN A 148 -2.30 -24.93 -4.40
CA ASN A 148 -2.53 -25.40 -3.02
C ASN A 148 -3.77 -24.75 -2.38
N ASN A 149 -4.86 -24.67 -3.14
CA ASN A 149 -6.12 -24.05 -2.74
C ASN A 149 -6.13 -22.50 -2.64
N LEU A 150 -4.99 -21.81 -2.77
CA LEU A 150 -4.86 -20.35 -2.68
C LEU A 150 -4.86 -19.70 -4.08
N LEU A 151 -5.50 -18.54 -4.22
CA LEU A 151 -5.40 -17.74 -5.45
C LEU A 151 -4.01 -17.14 -5.49
N VAL A 152 -3.20 -17.46 -6.50
CA VAL A 152 -1.82 -16.95 -6.61
C VAL A 152 -1.69 -15.90 -7.70
N GLU A 153 -2.56 -15.95 -8.70
CA GLU A 153 -2.49 -15.07 -9.87
C GLU A 153 -3.86 -14.80 -10.46
N LYS A 154 -4.04 -13.57 -10.96
CA LYS A 154 -5.19 -13.13 -11.75
C LYS A 154 -4.68 -12.46 -13.02
N GLU A 155 -5.14 -12.93 -14.17
CA GLU A 155 -4.84 -12.37 -15.48
C GLU A 155 -6.09 -11.70 -16.05
N GLU A 156 -5.98 -10.45 -16.48
CA GLU A 156 -7.06 -9.70 -17.12
C GLU A 156 -6.65 -9.28 -18.53
N GLU A 157 -7.38 -9.77 -19.53
CA GLU A 157 -7.32 -9.32 -20.92
C GLU A 157 -8.51 -8.39 -21.18
N ARG A 158 -8.25 -7.16 -21.61
CA ARG A 158 -9.29 -6.17 -21.92
C ARG A 158 -9.14 -5.66 -23.34
N TYR A 159 -10.21 -5.81 -24.12
CA TYR A 159 -10.37 -5.27 -25.46
C TYR A 159 -11.22 -4.00 -25.43
N GLU A 160 -10.65 -2.87 -25.86
CA GLU A 160 -11.34 -1.60 -26.00
C GLU A 160 -11.94 -1.48 -27.41
N ARG A 161 -13.25 -1.25 -27.50
CA ARG A 161 -14.01 -1.29 -28.76
C ARG A 161 -13.69 -0.11 -29.68
N GLU A 162 -13.43 1.05 -29.10
CA GLU A 162 -13.19 2.29 -29.85
C GLU A 162 -11.80 2.29 -30.50
N THR A 163 -10.76 2.03 -29.71
CA THR A 163 -9.37 2.00 -30.18
C THR A 163 -9.00 0.68 -30.86
N LYS A 164 -9.81 -0.37 -30.64
CA LYS A 164 -9.55 -1.76 -31.08
C LYS A 164 -8.25 -2.32 -30.50
N GLU A 165 -7.85 -1.81 -29.34
CA GLU A 165 -6.64 -2.24 -28.65
C GLU A 165 -6.96 -3.31 -27.60
N THR A 166 -6.01 -4.21 -27.41
CA THR A 166 -6.05 -5.19 -26.33
C THR A 166 -4.94 -4.90 -25.33
N SER A 167 -5.30 -4.86 -24.05
CA SER A 167 -4.36 -4.69 -22.95
C SER A 167 -4.44 -5.89 -22.01
N ASN A 168 -3.31 -6.22 -21.40
CA ASN A 168 -3.20 -7.31 -20.43
C ASN A 168 -2.70 -6.77 -19.09
N ARG A 169 -3.25 -7.28 -18.01
CA ARG A 169 -2.82 -6.97 -16.63
C ARG A 169 -2.73 -8.25 -15.84
N ILE A 170 -1.65 -8.39 -15.08
CA ILE A 170 -1.42 -9.53 -14.21
C ILE A 170 -1.32 -9.04 -12.76
N PHE A 171 -1.98 -9.75 -11.87
CA PHE A 171 -1.95 -9.52 -10.44
C PHE A 171 -1.41 -10.75 -9.74
N TYR A 172 -0.48 -10.55 -8.80
CA TYR A 172 0.10 -11.59 -7.97
C TYR A 172 -0.42 -11.47 -6.54
N TYR A 173 -0.77 -12.61 -5.95
CA TYR A 173 -1.32 -12.69 -4.60
C TYR A 173 -0.29 -13.36 -3.69
N GLU A 174 0.08 -12.64 -2.64
CA GLU A 174 1.17 -13.01 -1.74
C GLU A 174 0.60 -13.31 -0.36
N TYR A 175 1.06 -14.40 0.25
CA TYR A 175 0.57 -14.90 1.53
C TYR A 175 1.71 -15.02 2.52
N ASP A 176 1.39 -14.93 3.80
CA ASP A 176 2.33 -15.25 4.87
C ASP A 176 2.47 -16.76 5.11
N GLU A 177 3.31 -17.13 6.08
CA GLU A 177 3.54 -18.54 6.48
C GLU A 177 2.28 -19.26 6.99
N PHE A 178 1.21 -18.52 7.31
CA PHE A 178 -0.08 -19.05 7.77
C PHE A 178 -1.13 -19.08 6.66
N ASN A 179 -0.73 -18.86 5.40
CA ASN A 179 -1.62 -18.78 4.23
C ASN A 179 -2.66 -17.64 4.33
N ILE A 180 -2.34 -16.56 5.03
CA ILE A 180 -3.18 -15.36 5.11
C ILE A 180 -2.68 -14.34 4.07
N LEU A 181 -3.60 -13.76 3.29
CA LEU A 181 -3.27 -12.78 2.27
C LEU A 181 -2.51 -11.60 2.89
N ASN A 182 -1.28 -11.40 2.44
CA ASN A 182 -0.38 -10.35 2.90
C ASN A 182 -0.26 -9.21 1.88
N GLY A 183 -0.35 -9.50 0.58
CA GLY A 183 -0.23 -8.51 -0.48
C GLY A 183 -0.92 -8.91 -1.78
N ILE A 184 -1.32 -7.91 -2.57
CA ILE A 184 -1.74 -8.05 -3.97
C ILE A 184 -0.92 -7.06 -4.80
N ARG A 185 -0.14 -7.55 -5.76
CA ARG A 185 0.77 -6.74 -6.59
C ARG A 185 0.35 -6.74 -8.05
N SER A 186 0.52 -5.62 -8.73
CA SER A 186 0.33 -5.45 -10.18
C SER A 186 1.55 -4.72 -10.74
N GLY A 187 2.43 -5.42 -11.47
CA GLY A 187 3.74 -4.86 -11.85
C GLY A 187 4.58 -4.55 -10.60
N ASN A 188 5.13 -3.35 -10.49
CA ASN A 188 5.94 -2.95 -9.34
C ASN A 188 5.14 -2.30 -8.19
N TYR A 189 3.81 -2.34 -8.26
CA TYR A 189 2.93 -1.63 -7.32
C TYR A 189 2.04 -2.57 -6.52
N TYR A 190 1.89 -2.33 -5.23
CA TYR A 190 0.90 -3.01 -4.39
C TYR A 190 -0.47 -2.36 -4.52
N ARG A 191 -1.47 -3.17 -4.90
CA ARG A 191 -2.91 -2.82 -4.87
C ARG A 191 -3.45 -2.96 -3.45
N TYR A 192 -3.00 -3.99 -2.75
CA TYR A 192 -3.32 -4.28 -1.36
C TYR A 192 -2.04 -4.70 -0.64
N GLN A 193 -1.94 -4.27 0.60
CA GLN A 193 -1.03 -4.83 1.57
C GLN A 193 -1.78 -4.93 2.90
N ARG A 194 -1.69 -6.07 3.57
CA ARG A 194 -2.31 -6.26 4.88
C ARG A 194 -1.71 -5.28 5.87
N LYS A 195 -2.55 -4.44 6.48
CA LYS A 195 -2.14 -3.53 7.56
C LYS A 195 -1.69 -4.34 8.76
N ILE A 196 -0.60 -3.90 9.37
CA ILE A 196 -0.09 -4.51 10.60
C ILE A 196 -1.06 -4.14 11.74
N ALA A 197 -1.32 -5.08 12.66
CA ALA A 197 -2.27 -4.90 13.77
C ALA A 197 -1.83 -3.82 14.78
N VAL A 198 -0.55 -3.42 14.74
CA VAL A 198 0.04 -2.43 15.63
C VAL A 198 -0.18 -1.04 15.04
N SER A 199 -0.67 -0.10 15.86
CA SER A 199 -0.82 1.28 15.42
C SER A 199 0.54 1.89 15.04
N PHE A 200 0.56 2.70 13.99
CA PHE A 200 1.77 3.40 13.53
C PHE A 200 2.50 4.13 14.66
N SER A 201 1.77 4.76 15.59
CA SER A 201 2.37 5.47 16.72
C SER A 201 3.13 4.54 17.67
N LYS A 202 2.61 3.33 17.90
CA LYS A 202 3.29 2.35 18.74
C LYS A 202 4.52 1.80 18.02
N LEU A 203 4.38 1.49 16.74
CA LEU A 203 5.49 1.01 15.90
C LEU A 203 6.66 2.02 15.86
N LYS A 204 6.35 3.31 15.66
CA LYS A 204 7.32 4.41 15.72
C LYS A 204 8.08 4.44 17.05
N GLN A 205 7.39 4.34 18.18
CA GLN A 205 8.02 4.39 19.51
C GLN A 205 8.96 3.20 19.75
N GLU A 206 8.56 2.00 19.32
CA GLU A 206 9.41 0.81 19.41
C GLU A 206 10.66 0.95 18.53
N VAL A 207 10.50 1.43 17.28
CA VAL A 207 11.60 1.68 16.35
C VAL A 207 12.58 2.72 16.90
N GLU A 208 12.08 3.87 17.41
CA GLU A 208 12.94 4.90 18.01
C GLU A 208 13.81 4.32 19.13
N LYS A 209 13.18 3.62 20.10
CA LYS A 209 13.90 2.99 21.22
C LYS A 209 14.93 1.98 20.74
N ARG A 210 14.54 1.12 19.78
CA ARG A 210 15.41 0.04 19.32
C ARG A 210 16.62 0.58 18.55
N ILE A 211 16.43 1.53 17.64
CA ILE A 211 17.52 2.15 16.88
C ILE A 211 18.48 2.87 17.83
N ILE A 212 17.99 3.63 18.81
CA ILE A 212 18.87 4.30 19.78
C ILE A 212 19.72 3.27 20.56
N SER A 213 19.13 2.15 20.95
CA SER A 213 19.88 1.07 21.62
C SER A 213 20.96 0.48 20.71
N LEU A 214 20.63 0.22 19.44
CA LEU A 214 21.56 -0.34 18.46
C LEU A 214 22.69 0.62 18.13
N LEU A 215 22.39 1.91 17.91
CA LEU A 215 23.41 2.93 17.66
C LEU A 215 24.39 3.06 18.83
N LYS A 216 23.89 3.05 20.08
CA LYS A 216 24.76 3.09 21.27
C LYS A 216 25.66 1.86 21.37
N GLN A 217 25.12 0.67 21.07
CA GLN A 217 25.90 -0.56 21.04
C GLN A 217 26.98 -0.50 19.95
N HIS A 218 26.60 -0.17 18.73
CA HIS A 218 27.49 -0.05 17.58
C HIS A 218 28.60 0.97 17.84
N ILE A 219 28.29 2.14 18.40
CA ILE A 219 29.30 3.16 18.77
C ILE A 219 30.31 2.61 19.79
N ASN A 220 29.86 1.87 20.80
CA ASN A 220 30.76 1.28 21.80
C ASN A 220 31.65 0.17 21.22
N GLU A 221 31.15 -0.58 20.23
CA GLU A 221 31.88 -1.67 19.58
C GLU A 221 32.89 -1.14 18.55
N CYS A 222 32.49 -0.17 17.72
CA CYS A 222 33.32 0.38 16.65
C CYS A 222 34.26 1.50 17.09
N LYS A 223 33.89 2.24 18.15
CA LYS A 223 34.55 3.41 18.74
C LYS A 223 35.86 3.83 18.03
N PRO A 224 35.81 4.76 17.06
CA PRO A 224 37.01 5.22 16.37
C PRO A 224 38.09 5.70 17.33
N VAL A 225 39.34 5.34 17.05
CA VAL A 225 40.50 5.75 17.86
C VAL A 225 40.86 7.21 17.56
N GLU A 226 40.71 7.60 16.30
CA GLU A 226 40.88 8.96 15.84
C GLU A 226 39.86 9.89 16.47
N LYS A 227 40.25 11.17 16.58
CA LYS A 227 39.36 12.21 17.02
C LYS A 227 38.31 12.48 15.93
N ILE A 228 37.03 12.42 16.28
CA ILE A 228 35.94 12.58 15.32
C ILE A 228 35.26 13.94 15.47
N PHE A 229 34.85 14.53 14.35
CA PHE A 229 34.08 15.78 14.31
C PHE A 229 32.59 15.55 14.05
N THR A 230 32.21 14.38 13.53
CA THR A 230 30.80 14.10 13.24
C THR A 230 30.42 12.63 13.38
N ILE A 231 29.18 12.40 13.84
CA ILE A 231 28.43 11.17 13.57
C ILE A 231 27.34 11.52 12.56
N TYR A 232 27.33 10.81 11.44
CA TYR A 232 26.39 11.01 10.36
C TYR A 232 25.40 9.85 10.29
N LEU A 233 24.10 10.13 10.41
CA LEU A 233 23.02 9.18 10.19
C LEU A 233 22.42 9.37 8.79
N SER A 234 22.67 8.46 7.87
CA SER A 234 22.15 8.55 6.50
C SER A 234 20.93 7.64 6.29
N TYR A 235 19.97 8.07 5.48
CA TYR A 235 18.76 7.31 5.17
C TYR A 235 18.32 7.42 3.71
N ASP A 236 17.59 6.42 3.24
CA ASP A 236 16.93 6.42 1.93
C ASP A 236 15.49 6.94 2.06
N CYS A 237 15.07 7.84 1.15
CA CYS A 237 13.69 8.29 1.05
C CYS A 237 12.69 7.18 0.66
N GLN A 238 13.18 6.02 0.23
CA GLN A 238 12.38 4.81 0.00
C GLN A 238 12.46 3.81 1.16
N ASN A 239 13.47 3.92 2.03
CA ASN A 239 13.72 3.01 3.15
C ASN A 239 14.39 3.75 4.33
N TYR A 240 13.58 4.44 5.13
CA TYR A 240 14.05 5.35 6.18
C TYR A 240 14.73 4.67 7.37
N PHE A 241 14.33 3.44 7.71
CA PHE A 241 14.78 2.72 8.90
C PHE A 241 15.45 1.38 8.58
N PRO A 242 16.47 0.96 9.34
CA PRO A 242 17.29 1.82 10.20
C PRO A 242 18.14 2.76 9.33
N PRO A 243 18.57 3.93 9.85
CA PRO A 243 19.59 4.72 9.16
C PRO A 243 20.95 4.01 9.25
N SER A 244 21.79 4.21 8.23
CA SER A 244 23.23 3.88 8.28
C SER A 244 23.96 4.85 9.22
N ILE A 245 25.16 4.48 9.66
CA ILE A 245 26.00 5.33 10.52
C ILE A 245 27.41 5.49 9.95
N SER A 246 27.91 6.72 9.94
CA SER A 246 29.28 7.04 9.54
C SER A 246 29.95 8.00 10.54
N TYR A 247 31.28 7.98 10.61
CA TYR A 247 32.08 8.82 11.49
C TYR A 247 33.09 9.61 10.67
N GLY A 248 33.00 10.94 10.74
CA GLY A 248 33.99 11.82 10.11
C GLY A 248 35.09 12.18 11.11
N THR A 249 36.33 12.00 10.72
CA THR A 249 37.53 12.27 11.52
C THR A 249 38.01 13.72 11.37
N GLU A 250 38.69 14.24 12.39
CA GLU A 250 39.31 15.58 12.37
C GLU A 250 40.31 15.72 11.20
N ASP A 251 41.04 14.65 10.88
CA ASP A 251 41.96 14.60 9.74
C ASP A 251 41.24 14.74 8.39
N GLU A 252 40.11 14.06 8.22
CA GLU A 252 39.28 14.18 7.01
C GLU A 252 38.73 15.60 6.86
N LEU A 253 38.19 16.18 7.94
CA LEU A 253 37.72 17.56 7.94
C LEU A 253 38.83 18.53 7.53
N ASN A 254 40.01 18.42 8.15
CA ASN A 254 41.18 19.24 7.84
C ASN A 254 41.65 19.09 6.39
N ASN A 255 41.49 17.92 5.80
CA ASN A 255 41.85 17.67 4.41
C ASN A 255 40.81 18.26 3.45
N TRP A 256 39.52 18.16 3.75
CA TRP A 256 38.46 18.70 2.91
C TRP A 256 38.37 20.22 2.95
N LEU A 257 38.63 20.85 4.11
CA LEU A 257 38.69 22.31 4.24
C LEU A 257 39.76 22.96 3.35
N LYS A 258 40.78 22.20 2.90
CA LYS A 258 41.80 22.70 1.94
C LYS A 258 41.31 22.71 0.48
N LYS A 259 40.18 22.04 0.18
CA LYS A 259 39.60 21.99 -1.16
C LYS A 259 38.76 23.24 -1.44
N LYS A 260 38.77 23.72 -2.68
CA LYS A 260 37.95 24.87 -3.10
C LYS A 260 36.44 24.61 -2.94
N ASP A 261 36.01 23.37 -3.19
CA ASP A 261 34.61 22.95 -3.13
C ASP A 261 34.34 22.14 -1.85
N SER A 262 34.91 22.56 -0.72
CA SER A 262 34.88 21.81 0.55
C SER A 262 33.48 21.41 1.01
N GLN A 263 32.45 22.21 0.71
CA GLN A 263 31.04 21.95 1.03
C GLN A 263 30.54 20.60 0.49
N ASP A 264 30.99 20.20 -0.69
CA ASP A 264 30.57 18.95 -1.35
C ASP A 264 31.23 17.71 -0.75
N TYR A 265 32.34 17.89 -0.03
CA TYR A 265 33.13 16.78 0.53
C TYR A 265 32.87 16.58 2.02
N ILE A 266 32.68 17.65 2.80
CA ILE A 266 32.56 17.56 4.26
C ILE A 266 31.40 16.65 4.67
N TRP A 267 30.28 16.70 3.93
CA TRP A 267 29.05 15.97 4.28
C TRP A 267 28.80 14.75 3.41
N ASN A 268 29.74 14.37 2.53
CA ASN A 268 29.65 13.17 1.74
C ASN A 268 30.10 11.95 2.56
N CYS A 269 29.17 11.42 3.37
CA CYS A 269 29.43 10.28 4.27
C CYS A 269 29.90 9.00 3.55
N ALA A 270 29.67 8.86 2.25
CA ALA A 270 30.18 7.73 1.46
C ALA A 270 31.71 7.72 1.33
N GLU A 271 32.36 8.88 1.48
CA GLU A 271 33.81 9.03 1.41
C GLU A 271 34.49 8.91 2.78
N TYR A 272 33.71 8.73 3.85
CA TYR A 272 34.26 8.62 5.21
C TYR A 272 34.95 7.27 5.38
N LYS A 273 36.10 7.25 6.05
CA LYS A 273 36.83 6.04 6.41
C LYS A 273 35.96 5.03 7.17
N TYR A 274 35.09 5.54 8.04
CA TYR A 274 34.22 4.74 8.88
C TYR A 274 32.77 4.96 8.43
N SER A 275 32.24 4.07 7.59
CA SER A 275 30.85 4.11 7.12
C SER A 275 30.25 2.71 7.14
N TYR A 276 29.07 2.57 7.75
CA TYR A 276 28.44 1.29 8.04
C TYR A 276 26.94 1.32 7.71
N ASP A 277 26.53 0.45 6.79
CA ASP A 277 25.11 0.26 6.44
C ASP A 277 24.34 -0.61 7.43
N ASP A 278 25.05 -1.38 8.26
CA ASP A 278 24.48 -2.23 9.30
C ASP A 278 24.93 -1.77 10.68
N ILE A 279 23.95 -1.51 11.54
CA ILE A 279 24.14 -1.11 12.94
C ILE A 279 24.04 -2.30 13.92
N GLY A 280 24.13 -3.53 13.42
CA GLY A 280 24.16 -4.76 14.21
C GLY A 280 22.78 -5.29 14.61
N TYR A 281 21.80 -5.19 13.71
CA TYR A 281 20.42 -5.60 14.00
C TYR A 281 20.15 -7.07 13.65
N ASN A 282 19.23 -7.71 14.39
CA ASN A 282 18.87 -9.11 14.16
C ASN A 282 17.63 -9.26 13.26
N LYS A 283 17.20 -10.49 12.98
CA LYS A 283 16.03 -10.78 12.14
C LYS A 283 14.71 -10.20 12.68
N GLN A 284 14.54 -10.11 14.00
CA GLN A 284 13.34 -9.51 14.61
C GLN A 284 13.34 -7.98 14.41
N ASP A 285 14.51 -7.36 14.51
CA ASP A 285 14.68 -5.92 14.23
C ASP A 285 14.45 -5.62 12.75
N GLU A 286 14.96 -6.46 11.85
CA GLU A 286 14.73 -6.34 10.41
C GLU A 286 13.22 -6.34 10.09
N GLN A 287 12.47 -7.28 10.70
CA GLN A 287 11.02 -7.31 10.57
C GLN A 287 10.36 -6.03 11.10
N LEU A 288 10.82 -5.51 12.24
CA LEU A 288 10.31 -4.26 12.82
C LEU A 288 10.57 -3.06 11.88
N PHE A 289 11.75 -2.99 11.26
CA PHE A 289 12.13 -1.91 10.34
C PHE A 289 11.36 -1.99 9.00
N GLN A 290 11.27 -3.18 8.42
CA GLN A 290 10.44 -3.42 7.22
C GLN A 290 8.99 -2.99 7.46
N GLN A 291 8.44 -3.32 8.63
CA GLN A 291 7.07 -2.94 9.02
C GLN A 291 6.87 -1.42 9.05
N ILE A 292 7.79 -0.66 9.67
CA ILE A 292 7.62 0.80 9.76
C ILE A 292 7.85 1.49 8.42
N ASN A 293 8.82 1.06 7.62
CA ASN A 293 9.07 1.63 6.29
C ASN A 293 7.88 1.39 5.35
N GLN A 294 7.30 0.19 5.43
CA GLN A 294 6.09 -0.12 4.70
C GLN A 294 4.91 0.79 5.09
N GLU A 295 4.69 1.01 6.39
CA GLU A 295 3.63 1.92 6.84
C GLU A 295 3.90 3.38 6.45
N VAL A 296 5.17 3.80 6.39
CA VAL A 296 5.57 5.12 5.89
C VAL A 296 5.20 5.26 4.42
N LEU A 297 5.58 4.29 3.59
CA LEU A 297 5.34 4.30 2.15
C LEU A 297 3.84 4.27 1.82
N ILE A 298 3.07 3.37 2.43
CA ILE A 298 1.64 3.15 2.14
C ILE A 298 0.79 4.37 2.51
N ASN A 299 1.12 5.04 3.61
CA ASN A 299 0.32 6.14 4.13
C ASN A 299 0.99 7.51 3.90
N GLU A 300 1.99 7.58 3.01
CA GLU A 300 2.71 8.81 2.63
C GLU A 300 3.25 9.60 3.84
N LYS A 301 3.78 8.88 4.85
CA LYS A 301 4.22 9.47 6.13
C LYS A 301 5.70 9.87 6.13
N ASN A 302 6.27 10.19 4.97
CA ASN A 302 7.68 10.56 4.79
C ASN A 302 8.12 11.65 5.79
N ASN A 303 7.30 12.70 5.94
CA ASN A 303 7.55 13.79 6.90
C ASN A 303 7.65 13.30 8.36
N ILE A 304 6.87 12.27 8.73
CA ILE A 304 6.91 11.71 10.08
C ILE A 304 8.13 10.80 10.23
N ALA A 305 8.52 10.06 9.19
CA ALA A 305 9.73 9.23 9.17
C ALA A 305 10.99 10.08 9.40
N VAL A 306 11.17 11.15 8.60
CA VAL A 306 12.28 12.11 8.79
C VAL A 306 12.27 12.69 10.19
N LYS A 307 11.11 13.15 10.69
CA LYS A 307 11.01 13.68 12.07
C LYS A 307 11.42 12.65 13.12
N THR A 308 11.16 11.37 12.90
CA THR A 308 11.54 10.27 13.79
C THR A 308 13.05 10.07 13.79
N ILE A 309 13.71 10.10 12.62
CA ILE A 309 15.18 10.05 12.52
C ILE A 309 15.82 11.25 13.23
N LEU A 310 15.27 12.45 13.07
CA LEU A 310 15.75 13.63 13.79
C LEU A 310 15.64 13.48 15.31
N ASN A 311 14.54 12.90 15.80
CA ASN A 311 14.40 12.61 17.23
C ASN A 311 15.47 11.60 17.70
N ILE A 312 15.76 10.57 16.89
CA ILE A 312 16.82 9.59 17.18
C ILE A 312 18.18 10.29 17.26
N ALA A 313 18.51 11.16 16.29
CA ALA A 313 19.76 11.91 16.27
C ALA A 313 19.90 12.82 17.50
N ILE A 314 18.84 13.54 17.87
CA ILE A 314 18.82 14.41 19.06
C ILE A 314 18.98 13.60 20.36
N GLU A 315 18.29 12.48 20.47
CA GLU A 315 18.37 11.61 21.66
C GLU A 315 19.75 10.92 21.78
N LEU A 316 20.35 10.57 20.64
CA LEU A 316 21.73 10.09 20.59
C LEU A 316 22.70 11.18 21.06
N LYS A 317 22.56 12.41 20.56
CA LYS A 317 23.36 13.58 20.97
C LYS A 317 23.30 13.80 22.49
N ASN A 318 22.10 13.76 23.06
CA ASN A 318 21.88 13.90 24.50
C ASN A 318 22.50 12.76 25.33
N SER A 319 22.83 11.63 24.70
CA SER A 319 23.42 10.46 25.35
C SER A 319 24.94 10.35 25.18
N LEU A 320 25.59 11.24 24.41
CA LEU A 320 27.00 11.14 24.03
C LEU A 320 27.97 11.11 25.21
N SER A 321 27.68 11.85 26.28
CA SER A 321 28.53 11.90 27.48
C SER A 321 28.72 10.54 28.16
N LYS A 322 27.89 9.54 27.82
CA LYS A 322 27.97 8.17 28.32
C LYS A 322 28.78 7.23 27.41
N LEU A 323 29.19 7.68 26.23
CA LEU A 323 29.85 6.86 25.20
C LEU A 323 31.37 7.06 25.13
N ASP A 324 31.92 7.99 25.94
CA ASP A 324 33.38 8.21 26.10
C ASP A 324 34.12 8.39 24.75
N LEU A 325 33.53 9.10 23.80
CA LEU A 325 34.10 9.30 22.47
C LEU A 325 35.21 10.37 22.46
N ASN A 326 36.26 10.13 21.68
CA ASN A 326 37.28 11.12 21.39
C ASN A 326 36.75 12.11 20.33
N ILE A 327 36.18 13.23 20.76
CA ILE A 327 35.49 14.19 19.88
C ILE A 327 36.19 15.55 19.83
N THR A 328 35.94 16.32 18.79
CA THR A 328 36.37 17.72 18.64
C THR A 328 35.46 18.71 19.39
N ASP A 329 35.93 19.94 19.60
CA ASP A 329 35.15 21.01 20.26
C ASP A 329 33.98 21.51 19.38
N ASP A 330 34.05 21.26 18.08
CA ASP A 330 33.04 21.55 17.07
C ASP A 330 32.24 20.30 16.66
N PHE A 331 32.29 19.23 17.46
CA PHE A 331 31.59 17.98 17.18
C PHE A 331 30.08 18.17 16.97
N VAL A 332 29.54 17.51 15.95
CA VAL A 332 28.11 17.55 15.59
C VAL A 332 27.53 16.17 15.29
N ILE A 333 26.22 16.02 15.43
CA ILE A 333 25.49 14.88 14.85
C ILE A 333 24.68 15.38 13.66
N VAL A 334 24.75 14.68 12.55
CA VAL A 334 24.00 15.00 11.33
C VAL A 334 23.05 13.86 11.00
N ALA A 335 21.88 14.19 10.45
CA ALA A 335 21.00 13.22 9.84
C ALA A 335 20.43 13.76 8.53
N CYS A 336 20.56 13.00 7.44
CA CYS A 336 20.19 13.45 6.12
C CYS A 336 19.91 12.29 5.15
N ASP A 337 19.14 12.56 4.11
CA ASP A 337 19.02 11.65 2.99
C ASP A 337 20.30 11.58 2.16
N TYR A 338 20.49 10.50 1.38
CA TYR A 338 21.70 10.31 0.56
C TYR A 338 21.94 11.44 -0.46
N GLU A 339 20.88 12.11 -0.93
CA GLU A 339 20.97 13.24 -1.87
C GLU A 339 21.22 14.59 -1.18
N GLN A 340 21.37 14.60 0.15
CA GLN A 340 21.65 15.77 0.97
C GLN A 340 20.62 16.91 0.89
N MET A 341 19.41 16.62 0.39
CA MET A 341 18.40 17.63 0.08
C MET A 341 17.89 18.34 1.34
N ASP A 342 17.87 17.66 2.47
CA ASP A 342 17.37 18.20 3.74
C ASP A 342 18.45 18.51 4.78
N LEU A 343 19.73 18.43 4.38
CA LEU A 343 20.90 18.55 5.26
C LEU A 343 20.87 19.83 6.08
N LYS A 344 20.82 21.00 5.44
CA LYS A 344 20.85 22.30 6.12
C LYS A 344 19.69 22.48 7.10
N LYS A 345 18.50 22.03 6.72
CA LYS A 345 17.28 22.10 7.54
C LYS A 345 17.38 21.18 8.76
N ASN A 346 17.91 19.98 8.57
CA ASN A 346 18.05 18.98 9.61
C ASN A 346 19.19 19.33 10.57
N PHE A 347 20.32 19.79 10.05
CA PHE A 347 21.45 20.30 10.83
C PHE A 347 20.98 21.38 11.81
N LYS A 348 20.23 22.38 11.34
CA LYS A 348 19.71 23.45 12.21
C LYS A 348 18.85 22.93 13.37
N LYS A 349 18.14 21.81 13.19
CA LYS A 349 17.30 21.21 14.23
C LYS A 349 18.10 20.39 15.24
N ILE A 350 19.16 19.70 14.78
CA ILE A 350 19.98 18.84 15.63
C ILE A 350 21.05 19.65 16.36
N ASN A 351 21.66 20.64 15.69
CA ASN A 351 22.76 21.47 16.18
C ASN A 351 22.43 22.98 16.09
N PRO A 352 21.33 23.45 16.71
CA PRO A 352 20.97 24.87 16.67
C PRO A 352 22.07 25.79 17.21
N GLU A 353 22.85 25.31 18.19
CA GLU A 353 23.94 26.04 18.83
C GLU A 353 25.19 26.20 17.94
N LYS A 354 25.39 25.28 16.97
CA LYS A 354 26.51 25.31 16.01
C LYS A 354 26.11 25.80 14.62
N PHE A 355 24.83 26.06 14.36
CA PHE A 355 24.34 26.38 13.01
C PHE A 355 25.02 27.62 12.40
N SER A 356 25.24 28.68 13.18
CA SER A 356 25.89 29.89 12.67
C SER A 356 27.34 29.67 12.23
N GLU A 357 28.06 28.75 12.89
CA GLU A 357 29.44 28.37 12.58
C GLU A 357 29.49 27.54 11.30
N PHE A 358 28.55 26.62 11.11
CA PHE A 358 28.55 25.67 10.00
C PHE A 358 27.72 26.09 8.78
N LYS A 359 26.94 27.18 8.85
CA LYS A 359 26.01 27.59 7.77
C LYS A 359 26.69 27.79 6.41
N GLU A 360 27.96 28.16 6.40
CA GLU A 360 28.77 28.41 5.19
C GLU A 360 29.42 27.13 4.64
N TYR A 361 29.34 26.03 5.38
CA TYR A 361 29.81 24.72 4.95
C TYR A 361 28.66 23.78 4.57
N LEU A 362 27.40 24.19 4.73
CA LEU A 362 26.21 23.42 4.41
C LEU A 362 25.69 23.79 3.02
N PRO A 363 25.35 22.80 2.16
CA PRO A 363 24.83 23.04 0.81
C PRO A 363 23.50 23.80 0.78
#